data_AF-A0A1N7DX71-F1
#
_entry.id   AF-A0A1N7DX71-F1
#
_cell.length_a   1.000
_cell.length_b   1.000
_cell.length_c   1.000
_cell.angle_alpha   90.00
_cell.angle_beta   90.00
_cell.angle_gamma   90.00
#
_symmetry.space_group_name_H-M   'P 1'
#
loop_
_entity.id
_entity.type
_entity.pdbx_description
1 polymer ?
#
loop_
_entity_poly.entity_id
_entity_poly.type
_entity_poly.pdbx_seq_one_letter_code
_entity_poly.pdbx_strand_id
1 'polypeptide(L)' 'MSAARDAGLTVVDLREATLRTVFHDIAAVVWFLRKVVWTVPGFTVDRYRRELHALHRRIRDDGPFVAHARRFLIEAHRA' A
#
# COMPACT_ATOMS: atom_id res chain seq x y z
N MET A 1 -3.51 -10.89 15.17
CA MET A 1 -4.73 -11.49 15.76
C MET A 1 -4.81 -11.36 17.28
N SER A 2 -3.70 -11.22 18.05
CA SER A 2 -3.80 -11.13 19.52
C SER A 2 -4.70 -9.98 19.96
N ALA A 3 -4.52 -8.76 19.42
CA ALA A 3 -5.28 -7.59 19.85
C ALA A 3 -6.82 -7.75 19.79
N ALA A 4 -7.36 -8.47 18.81
CA ALA A 4 -8.81 -8.74 18.73
C ALA A 4 -9.26 -9.74 19.82
N ARG A 5 -8.46 -10.79 20.04
CA ARG A 5 -8.70 -11.79 21.10
C ARG A 5 -8.55 -11.19 22.49
N ASP A 6 -7.52 -10.36 22.67
CA ASP A 6 -7.25 -9.61 23.91
C ASP A 6 -8.39 -8.63 24.22
N ALA A 7 -9.10 -8.16 23.20
CA ALA A 7 -10.33 -7.36 23.33
C ALA A 7 -11.61 -8.18 23.56
N GLY A 8 -11.50 -9.50 23.76
CA GLY A 8 -12.63 -10.41 23.99
C GLY A 8 -13.45 -10.74 22.74
N LEU A 9 -12.90 -10.54 21.54
CA LEU A 9 -13.57 -10.88 20.28
C LEU A 9 -13.13 -12.27 19.81
N THR A 10 -14.10 -13.07 19.37
CA THR A 10 -13.86 -14.33 18.68
C THR A 10 -13.80 -14.07 17.18
N VAL A 11 -12.63 -14.25 16.59
CA VAL A 11 -12.43 -14.12 15.12
C VAL A 11 -12.92 -15.41 14.47
N VAL A 12 -13.90 -15.31 13.57
CA VAL A 12 -14.55 -16.45 12.90
C VAL A 12 -14.18 -16.57 11.43
N ASP A 13 -13.78 -15.47 10.79
CA ASP A 13 -13.21 -15.48 9.44
C ASP A 13 -12.06 -14.49 9.33
N LEU A 14 -11.04 -14.87 8.56
CA LEU A 14 -9.92 -14.03 8.20
C LEU A 14 -9.56 -14.34 6.75
N ARG A 15 -9.66 -13.34 5.89
CA ARG A 15 -9.24 -13.44 4.49
C ARG A 15 -8.17 -12.42 4.20
N GLU A 16 -7.18 -12.84 3.43
CA GLU A 16 -6.11 -11.98 2.95
C GLU A 16 -6.19 -11.87 1.43
N ALA A 17 -5.96 -10.66 0.92
CA ALA A 17 -5.78 -10.43 -0.51
C ALA A 17 -4.52 -9.62 -0.75
N THR A 18 -3.75 -10.02 -1.76
CA THR A 18 -2.61 -9.23 -2.27
C THR A 18 -3.02 -8.69 -3.64
N LEU A 19 -3.25 -7.38 -3.70
CA LEU A 19 -3.67 -6.70 -4.92
C LEU A 19 -2.44 -6.13 -5.62
N ARG A 20 -2.25 -6.52 -6.88
CA ARG A 20 -1.15 -6.05 -7.72
C ARG A 20 -1.55 -4.76 -8.43
N THR A 21 -0.69 -3.74 -8.32
CA THR A 21 -0.80 -2.47 -9.05
C THR A 21 0.46 -2.25 -9.84
N VAL A 22 0.33 -1.84 -11.11
CA VAL A 22 1.46 -1.58 -12.01
C VAL A 22 1.49 -0.12 -12.40
N PHE A 23 2.64 0.52 -12.19
CA PHE A 23 2.89 1.88 -12.60
C PHE A 23 3.91 1.89 -13.73
N HIS A 24 3.50 2.42 -14.89
CA HIS A 24 4.34 2.49 -16.08
C HIS A 24 5.17 3.78 -16.16
N ASP A 25 4.88 4.75 -15.30
CA ASP A 25 5.61 6.01 -15.23
C ASP A 25 5.57 6.61 -13.83
N ILE A 26 6.49 7.56 -13.58
CA ILE A 26 6.62 8.20 -12.27
C ILE A 26 5.47 9.16 -11.96
N ALA A 27 4.82 9.75 -12.97
CA ALA A 27 3.70 10.65 -12.75
C ALA A 27 2.47 9.89 -12.21
N ALA A 28 2.23 8.67 -12.69
CA ALA A 28 1.20 7.78 -12.14
C ALA A 28 1.46 7.43 -10.66
N VAL A 29 2.72 7.18 -10.28
CA VAL A 29 3.11 6.95 -8.87
C VAL A 29 2.83 8.19 -8.03
N VAL A 30 3.28 9.36 -8.48
CA VAL A 30 3.09 10.63 -7.77
C VAL A 30 1.61 10.96 -7.64
N TRP A 31 0.83 10.78 -8.70
CA TRP A 31 -0.62 10.99 -8.69
C TRP A 31 -1.31 10.07 -7.68
N PHE A 32 -0.95 8.79 -7.68
CA PHE A 32 -1.49 7.81 -6.73
C PHE A 32 -1.17 8.20 -5.28
N LEU A 33 0.09 8.54 -4.97
CA LEU A 33 0.48 8.93 -3.61
C LEU A 33 -0.18 10.23 -3.14
N ARG A 34 -0.51 11.14 -4.07
CA ARG A 34 -1.28 12.36 -3.75
C ARG A 34 -2.77 12.10 -3.53
N LYS A 35 -3.35 11.05 -4.13
CA LYS A 35 -4.78 10.70 -4.01
C LYS A 35 -5.06 9.69 -2.90
N VAL A 36 -4.12 8.79 -2.64
CA VAL A 36 -4.22 7.70 -1.67
C VAL A 36 -3.26 7.99 -0.52
N VAL A 37 -3.59 9.04 0.22
CA VAL A 37 -2.68 9.72 1.18
C VAL A 37 -2.21 8.85 2.34
N TRP A 38 -2.94 7.79 2.67
CA TRP A 38 -2.57 6.84 3.72
C TRP A 38 -1.49 5.84 3.29
N THR A 39 -1.17 5.74 1.99
CA THR A 39 -0.11 4.82 1.52
C THR A 39 1.26 5.26 2.04
N VAL A 40 1.54 6.55 1.95
CA VAL A 40 2.75 7.18 2.51
C VAL A 40 2.31 8.47 3.20
N PRO A 41 1.98 8.42 4.50
CA PRO A 41 1.57 9.60 5.24
C PRO A 41 2.60 10.74 5.13
N GLY A 42 2.13 11.95 4.83
CA GLY A 42 3.00 13.12 4.67
C GLY A 42 3.83 13.13 3.38
N PHE A 43 3.40 12.41 2.34
CA PHE A 43 4.04 12.46 1.04
C PHE A 43 3.98 13.87 0.41
N THR A 44 5.15 14.37 0.01
CA THR A 44 5.30 15.52 -0.89
C THR A 44 6.36 15.21 -1.93
N VAL A 45 6.28 15.80 -3.12
CA VAL A 45 7.28 15.56 -4.17
C VAL A 45 8.67 16.04 -3.73
N ASP A 46 8.75 17.19 -3.07
CA ASP A 46 10.04 17.78 -2.67
C ASP A 46 10.77 16.91 -1.64
N ARG A 47 10.04 16.39 -0.64
CA ARG A 47 10.63 15.53 0.41
C ARG A 47 11.18 14.23 -0.15
N TYR A 48 10.54 13.68 -1.18
CA TYR A 48 10.88 12.38 -1.77
C TYR A 48 11.53 12.50 -3.15
N ARG A 49 12.07 13.67 -3.50
CA ARG A 49 12.54 13.95 -4.86
C ARG A 49 13.62 12.97 -5.31
N ARG A 50 14.56 12.62 -4.41
CA ARG A 50 15.67 11.70 -4.71
C ARG A 50 15.15 10.29 -5.01
N GLU A 51 14.23 9.80 -4.20
CA GLU A 51 13.59 8.49 -4.31
C GLU A 51 12.74 8.43 -5.58
N LEU A 52 11.98 9.48 -5.88
CA LEU A 52 11.18 9.58 -7.10
C LEU A 52 12.07 9.60 -8.36
N HIS A 53 13.21 10.29 -8.34
CA HIS A 53 14.16 10.23 -9.45
C HIS A 53 14.79 8.83 -9.61
N ALA A 54 15.16 8.17 -8.52
CA ALA A 54 15.68 6.81 -8.57
C ALA A 54 14.63 5.83 -9.14
N LEU A 55 13.38 5.94 -8.69
CA LEU A 55 12.27 5.14 -9.19
C LEU A 55 11.96 5.45 -10.66
N HIS A 56 12.02 6.72 -11.07
CA HIS A 56 11.85 7.10 -12.47
C HIS A 56 12.88 6.42 -13.37
N ARG A 57 14.17 6.46 -12.99
CA ARG A 57 15.24 5.77 -13.75
C ARG A 57 14.98 4.28 -13.82
N ARG A 58 14.69 3.64 -12.69
CA ARG A 58 14.33 2.22 -12.65
C ARG A 58 13.16 1.89 -13.58
N ILE A 59 12.11 2.72 -13.62
CA ILE A 59 10.96 2.49 -14.52
C ILE A 59 11.38 2.57 -15.99
N ARG A 60 12.33 3.46 -16.33
CA ARG A 60 12.86 3.62 -17.68
C ARG A 60 13.78 2.47 -18.10
N ASP A 61 14.66 2.06 -17.21
CA ASP A 61 15.73 1.12 -17.50
C ASP A 61 15.29 -0.34 -17.35
N ASP A 62 14.50 -0.63 -16.30
CA ASP A 62 14.15 -2.00 -15.89
C ASP A 62 12.66 -2.34 -16.17
N GLY A 63 11.88 -1.37 -16.61
CA GLY A 63 10.44 -1.53 -16.86
C GLY A 63 9.55 -1.22 -15.64
N PRO A 64 8.25 -1.54 -15.72
CA PRO A 64 7.25 -0.94 -14.85
C PRO A 64 7.41 -1.26 -13.36
N PHE A 65 7.08 -0.29 -12.51
CA PHE A 65 7.07 -0.47 -11.06
C PHE A 65 5.83 -1.21 -10.61
N VAL A 66 6.02 -2.40 -10.04
CA VAL A 66 4.94 -3.23 -9.49
C VAL A 66 4.86 -3.03 -7.98
N ALA A 67 3.72 -2.54 -7.50
CA ALA A 67 3.39 -2.45 -6.08
C ALA A 67 2.36 -3.51 -5.70
N HIS A 68 2.37 -3.91 -4.43
CA HIS A 68 1.40 -4.85 -3.88
C HIS A 68 0.74 -4.24 -2.65
N ALA A 69 -0.58 -4.09 -2.69
CA ALA A 69 -1.38 -3.71 -1.54
C ALA A 69 -1.92 -4.95 -0.85
N ARG A 70 -1.60 -5.15 0.43
CA ARG A 70 -2.18 -6.22 1.24
C ARG A 70 -3.46 -5.73 1.89
N ARG A 71 -4.49 -6.56 1.85
CA ARG A 71 -5.81 -6.32 2.41
C ARG A 71 -6.18 -7.49 3.31
N PHE A 72 -6.87 -7.16 4.40
CA PHE A 72 -7.38 -8.12 5.37
C PHE A 72 -8.87 -7.86 5.51
N LEU A 73 -9.67 -8.93 5.42
CA LEU A 73 -11.05 -8.95 5.85
C LEU A 73 -11.09 -9.79 7.13
N ILE A 74 -11.58 -9.21 8.22
CA ILE A 74 -11.67 -9.87 9.51
C ILE A 74 -13.14 -9.86 9.91
N GLU A 75 -13.71 -11.05 10.11
CA GLU A 75 -15.02 -11.23 10.74
C GLU A 75 -14.80 -11.69 12.18
N ALA A 76 -15.38 -10.96 13.13
CA ALA A 76 -15.30 -11.29 14.53
C ALA A 76 -16.61 -10.96 15.22
N HIS A 77 -16.99 -11.78 16.20
CA HIS A 77 -18.15 -11.55 17.03
C HIS A 77 -17.73 -11.37 18.48
N ARG A 78 -18.53 -10.56 19.18
CA ARG A 78 -18.52 -10.52 20.63
C ARG A 78 -19.54 -11.55 21.12
N ALA A 79 -19.12 -12.39 22.06
CA ALA A 79 -20.04 -13.28 22.76
C ALA A 79 -20.98 -12.48 23.66
#